data_AF-A0AAV4D2D7-F1
#
_entry.id   AF-A0AAV4D2D7-F1
#
_cell.length_a   1.000
_cell.length_b   1.000
_cell.length_c   1.000
_cell.angle_alpha   90.00
_cell.angle_beta   90.00
_cell.angle_gamma   90.00
#
_symmetry.space_group_name_H-M   'P 1'
#
loop_
_entity.id
_entity.type
_entity.pdbx_description
1 polymer ?
#
loop_
_entity_poly.entity_id
_entity_poly.type
_entity_poly.pdbx_seq_one_letter_code
_entity_poly.pdbx_strand_id
1 'polypeptide(L)'
;MDTDLYEKLSTMAEKLRIPETERFKWVKEEIERAERKEKEEKDRDERAAERAMKIELKKLEQKSDNGSTGSKSILGSRPKIPPFNIKEDEIDLFLERFEKQAQFLQWEKSSQIIERSLEINKDLYVCFIDYTKAFDRVRHEEIITILQQLNIDGKDLRIIKNIYWEQKAAVRVEEETSNYQNIKRGVRQGCVLSPDLFSLYSEMIMRQIEDMEGLKIGGHNINNIRYADDTVLTADSEEKLQELLNKVVEESKNKGLELNSKKTESMIITRKTSIPKCEIKIEENTIKQANSFKYLGTQITSDGRNHQEIKSRIAQAKASFQQMKSIMTNIKISIAVRKRLLETFIESVLLYGCETWTIDERMKSSLEATEMWFLRRMMKIPWTAKKTNEEVLTEAQTTRQLMNKIRKRQAKFVGHVIRRNQLEHLVTTGKFDGKRGRGRPREKMLDSLADWMNIEKPSEMIRKMSCRDGWRSMIAHASRHGT
;
A
#
# COMPACT_ATOMS: atom_id res chain seq x y z
N MET A 1 -20.53 -0.05 15.61
CA MET A 1 -21.90 -0.21 16.13
C MET A 1 -22.78 0.57 15.18
N ASP A 2 -23.48 -0.15 14.32
CA ASP A 2 -24.35 0.42 13.31
C ASP A 2 -25.50 1.14 14.04
N THR A 3 -25.58 2.46 13.91
CA THR A 3 -26.51 3.30 14.68
C THR A 3 -27.97 2.92 14.42
N ASP A 4 -28.24 2.38 13.23
CA ASP A 4 -29.56 1.92 12.78
C ASP A 4 -30.02 0.63 13.49
N LEU A 5 -29.09 -0.28 13.79
CA LEU A 5 -29.41 -1.54 14.49
C LEU A 5 -29.74 -1.30 15.98
N TYR A 6 -29.03 -0.38 16.62
CA TYR A 6 -29.27 -0.02 18.02
C TYR A 6 -30.63 0.65 18.19
N GLU A 7 -31.00 1.60 17.32
CA GLU A 7 -32.31 2.25 17.37
C GLU A 7 -33.45 1.24 17.17
N LYS A 8 -33.33 0.35 16.18
CA LYS A 8 -34.31 -0.72 15.92
C LYS A 8 -34.50 -1.65 17.13
N LEU A 9 -33.40 -2.08 17.76
CA LEU A 9 -33.45 -2.95 18.95
C LEU A 9 -33.95 -2.22 20.20
N SER A 10 -33.66 -0.93 20.33
CA SER A 10 -34.17 -0.11 21.43
C SER A 10 -35.69 0.06 21.33
N THR A 11 -36.23 0.31 20.14
CA THR A 11 -37.68 0.35 19.89
C THR A 11 -38.34 -1.02 20.10
N MET A 12 -37.62 -2.11 19.82
CA MET A 12 -38.12 -3.48 20.06
C MET A 12 -38.17 -3.82 21.55
N ALA A 13 -37.16 -3.40 22.32
CA ALA A 13 -37.12 -3.57 23.79
C ALA A 13 -38.28 -2.84 24.48
N GLU A 14 -38.68 -1.67 23.96
CA GLU A 14 -39.87 -0.94 24.40
C GLU A 14 -41.16 -1.71 24.16
N LYS A 15 -41.33 -2.28 22.95
CA LYS A 15 -42.50 -3.09 22.59
C LYS A 15 -42.60 -4.38 23.43
N LEU A 16 -41.46 -4.94 23.83
CA LEU A 16 -41.37 -6.13 24.69
C LEU A 16 -41.49 -5.81 26.19
N ARG A 17 -41.73 -4.54 26.56
CA ARG A 17 -41.88 -4.07 27.96
C ARG A 17 -40.69 -4.42 28.86
N ILE A 18 -39.48 -4.43 28.31
CA ILE A 18 -38.27 -4.67 29.10
C ILE A 18 -38.05 -3.49 30.04
N PRO A 19 -37.79 -3.73 31.35
CA PRO A 19 -37.54 -2.67 32.32
C PRO A 19 -36.41 -1.74 31.87
N GLU A 20 -36.60 -0.43 32.01
CA GLU A 20 -35.68 0.57 31.48
C GLU A 20 -34.24 0.42 32.01
N THR A 21 -34.10 -0.06 33.25
CA THR A 21 -32.81 -0.38 33.89
C THR A 21 -32.07 -1.55 33.23
N GLU A 22 -32.76 -2.42 32.49
CA GLU A 22 -32.20 -3.61 31.85
C GLU A 22 -32.13 -3.51 30.32
N ARG A 23 -32.79 -2.50 29.71
CA ARG A 23 -32.84 -2.33 28.24
C ARG A 23 -31.47 -2.26 27.60
N PHE A 24 -30.53 -1.51 28.18
CA PHE A 24 -29.18 -1.40 27.63
C PHE A 24 -28.44 -2.74 27.63
N LYS A 25 -28.60 -3.52 28.70
CA LYS A 25 -28.01 -4.85 28.82
C LYS A 25 -28.64 -5.82 27.82
N TRP A 26 -29.96 -5.80 27.70
CA TRP A 26 -30.71 -6.64 26.77
C TRP A 26 -30.37 -6.34 25.31
N VAL A 27 -30.33 -5.06 24.91
CA VAL A 27 -29.96 -4.65 23.54
C VAL A 27 -28.54 -5.09 23.21
N LYS A 28 -27.60 -4.96 24.16
CA LYS A 28 -26.22 -5.41 23.98
C LYS A 28 -26.11 -6.93 23.80
N GLU A 29 -26.84 -7.70 24.61
CA GLU A 29 -26.89 -9.17 24.48
C GLU A 29 -27.54 -9.61 23.17
N GLU A 30 -28.54 -8.88 22.66
CA GLU A 30 -29.18 -9.20 21.38
C GLU A 30 -28.28 -8.89 20.18
N ILE A 31 -27.50 -7.80 20.25
CA ILE A 31 -26.47 -7.49 19.25
C ILE A 31 -25.41 -8.60 19.23
N GLU A 32 -24.90 -9.00 20.41
CA GLU A 32 -23.91 -10.08 20.50
C GLU A 32 -24.47 -11.43 19.99
N ARG A 33 -25.77 -11.71 20.17
CA ARG A 33 -26.43 -12.89 19.60
C ARG A 33 -26.61 -12.80 18.08
N ALA A 34 -26.94 -11.63 17.56
CA ALA A 34 -27.07 -11.40 16.12
C ALA A 34 -25.71 -11.56 15.42
N GLU A 35 -24.65 -10.95 15.97
CA GLU A 35 -23.28 -11.07 15.45
C GLU A 35 -22.77 -12.53 15.52
N ARG A 36 -23.13 -13.28 16.56
CA ARG A 36 -22.79 -14.71 16.68
C ARG A 36 -23.53 -15.56 15.65
N LYS A 37 -24.82 -15.30 15.41
CA LYS A 37 -25.60 -16.00 14.38
C LYS A 37 -25.07 -15.70 12.98
N GLU A 38 -24.75 -14.45 12.68
CA GLU A 38 -24.17 -14.07 11.39
C GLU A 38 -22.82 -14.77 11.17
N LYS A 39 -21.99 -14.85 12.21
CA LYS A 39 -20.73 -15.60 12.16
C LYS A 39 -20.94 -17.10 11.98
N GLU A 40 -21.89 -17.70 12.72
CA GLU A 40 -22.22 -19.13 12.60
C GLU A 40 -22.86 -19.50 11.25
N GLU A 41 -23.58 -18.56 10.62
CA GLU A 41 -24.16 -18.70 9.28
C GLU A 41 -23.05 -18.63 8.22
N LYS A 42 -22.14 -17.66 8.35
CA LYS A 42 -20.96 -17.54 7.49
C LYS A 42 -20.04 -18.77 7.58
N ASP A 43 -19.78 -19.26 8.79
CA ASP A 43 -19.01 -20.48 9.02
C ASP A 43 -19.75 -21.73 8.49
N ARG A 44 -21.10 -21.73 8.48
CA ARG A 44 -21.91 -22.81 7.90
C ARG A 44 -21.86 -22.80 6.38
N ASP A 45 -21.96 -21.63 5.76
CA ASP A 45 -21.87 -21.45 4.31
C ASP A 45 -20.48 -21.80 3.80
N GLU A 46 -19.43 -21.43 4.53
CA GLU A 46 -18.05 -21.80 4.23
C GLU A 46 -17.83 -23.32 4.33
N ARG A 47 -18.34 -23.98 5.38
CA ARG A 47 -18.30 -25.45 5.50
C ARG A 47 -19.17 -26.17 4.47
N ALA A 48 -20.29 -25.58 4.06
CA ALA A 48 -21.15 -26.11 3.00
C ALA A 48 -20.45 -26.00 1.64
N ALA A 49 -19.77 -24.88 1.38
CA ALA A 49 -18.93 -24.70 0.20
C ALA A 49 -17.76 -25.69 0.17
N GLU A 50 -17.05 -25.88 1.29
CA GLU A 50 -15.97 -26.88 1.40
C GLU A 50 -16.47 -28.31 1.18
N ARG A 51 -17.64 -28.67 1.73
CA ARG A 51 -18.26 -29.99 1.52
C ARG A 51 -18.70 -30.18 0.07
N ALA A 52 -19.29 -29.17 -0.55
CA ALA A 52 -19.68 -29.20 -1.96
C ALA A 52 -18.43 -29.37 -2.84
N MET A 53 -17.35 -28.66 -2.54
CA MET A 53 -16.08 -28.75 -3.25
C MET A 53 -15.44 -30.14 -3.10
N LYS A 54 -15.44 -30.72 -1.89
CA LYS A 54 -14.95 -32.09 -1.66
C LYS A 54 -15.78 -33.16 -2.36
N ILE A 55 -17.11 -33.01 -2.41
CA ILE A 55 -17.99 -33.92 -3.15
C ILE A 55 -17.70 -33.83 -4.65
N GLU A 56 -17.48 -32.62 -5.18
CA GLU A 56 -17.20 -32.41 -6.59
C GLU A 56 -15.81 -32.92 -6.99
N LEU A 57 -14.79 -32.74 -6.13
CA LEU A 57 -13.46 -33.36 -6.27
C LEU A 57 -13.54 -34.89 -6.33
N LYS A 58 -14.33 -35.51 -5.44
CA LYS A 58 -14.53 -36.98 -5.45
C LYS A 58 -15.24 -37.48 -6.70
N LYS A 59 -16.15 -36.69 -7.29
CA LYS A 59 -16.79 -37.01 -8.59
C LYS A 59 -15.83 -36.85 -9.77
N LEU A 60 -14.86 -35.95 -9.68
CA LEU A 60 -13.84 -35.75 -10.70
C LEU A 60 -12.80 -36.88 -10.67
N GLU A 61 -12.40 -37.35 -9.49
CA GLU A 61 -11.55 -38.54 -9.32
C GLU A 61 -12.21 -39.82 -9.85
N GLN A 62 -13.52 -40.01 -9.63
CA GLN A 62 -14.26 -41.15 -10.20
C GLN A 62 -14.49 -41.06 -11.72
N LYS A 63 -14.29 -39.88 -12.34
CA LYS A 63 -14.42 -39.68 -13.79
C LYS A 63 -13.10 -39.83 -14.55
N SER A 64 -11.94 -39.64 -13.89
CA SER A 64 -10.63 -39.80 -14.54
C SER A 64 -10.27 -41.26 -14.84
N ASP A 65 -10.89 -42.23 -14.17
CA ASP A 65 -10.60 -43.66 -14.40
C ASP A 65 -11.30 -44.26 -15.64
N ASN A 66 -12.19 -43.53 -16.33
CA ASN A 66 -13.03 -44.09 -17.40
C ASN A 66 -12.86 -43.49 -18.81
N GLY A 67 -11.77 -42.77 -19.11
CA GLY A 67 -11.68 -41.99 -20.37
C GLY A 67 -10.33 -42.01 -21.09
N SER A 68 -9.90 -43.17 -21.57
CA SER A 68 -8.77 -43.33 -22.50
C SER A 68 -9.29 -43.79 -23.87
N THR A 69 -9.11 -42.99 -24.95
CA THR A 69 -8.61 -43.40 -26.29
C THR A 69 -8.83 -42.35 -27.41
N GLY A 70 -7.77 -42.13 -28.22
CA GLY A 70 -7.78 -41.64 -29.62
C GLY A 70 -8.00 -40.14 -29.86
N SER A 71 -7.24 -39.39 -30.66
CA SER A 71 -6.58 -39.72 -31.95
C SER A 71 -5.57 -38.62 -32.37
N LYS A 72 -4.69 -38.97 -33.31
CA LYS A 72 -3.49 -38.25 -33.80
C LYS A 72 -3.72 -37.09 -34.80
N SER A 73 -2.81 -36.10 -34.71
CA SER A 73 -2.07 -35.32 -35.74
C SER A 73 -2.77 -34.53 -36.88
N ILE A 74 -2.32 -33.29 -37.13
CA ILE A 74 -1.61 -32.86 -38.37
C ILE A 74 -1.11 -31.39 -38.31
N LEU A 75 0.19 -31.24 -38.64
CA LEU A 75 1.02 -30.11 -39.15
C LEU A 75 1.10 -28.70 -38.48
N GLY A 76 2.35 -28.25 -38.34
CA GLY A 76 2.75 -26.84 -38.42
C GLY A 76 3.90 -26.45 -37.48
N SER A 77 5.14 -26.55 -37.95
CA SER A 77 6.38 -26.24 -37.23
C SER A 77 6.39 -24.83 -36.62
N ARG A 78 6.11 -24.72 -35.31
CA ARG A 78 6.35 -23.50 -34.52
C ARG A 78 7.83 -23.40 -34.14
N PRO A 79 8.40 -22.19 -34.05
CA PRO A 79 9.71 -22.01 -33.43
C PRO A 79 9.67 -22.59 -32.00
N LYS A 80 10.68 -23.39 -31.64
CA LYS A 80 10.84 -23.94 -30.29
C LYS A 80 11.12 -22.78 -29.33
N ILE A 81 10.07 -22.23 -28.72
CA ILE A 81 10.18 -21.44 -27.50
C ILE A 81 10.44 -22.44 -26.36
N PRO A 82 11.45 -22.25 -25.51
CA PRO A 82 11.72 -23.16 -24.42
C PRO A 82 10.50 -23.29 -23.48
N PRO A 83 10.23 -24.49 -22.94
CA PRO A 83 9.09 -24.69 -22.05
C PRO A 83 9.31 -23.89 -20.75
N PHE A 84 8.41 -22.95 -20.49
CA PHE A 84 8.30 -22.24 -19.21
C PHE A 84 7.61 -23.17 -18.21
N ASN A 85 8.36 -23.68 -17.24
CA ASN A 85 7.87 -24.60 -16.22
C ASN A 85 7.62 -23.82 -14.92
N ILE A 86 6.45 -23.19 -14.80
CA ILE A 86 5.99 -22.58 -13.55
C ILE A 86 5.46 -23.74 -12.69
N LYS A 87 6.07 -24.00 -11.53
CA LYS A 87 5.57 -25.00 -10.57
C LYS A 87 4.28 -24.48 -9.93
N GLU A 88 3.32 -25.35 -9.62
CA GLU A 88 2.08 -25.00 -8.89
C GLU A 88 2.37 -24.16 -7.63
N ASP A 89 3.49 -24.41 -6.97
CA ASP A 89 4.01 -23.68 -5.80
C ASP A 89 4.20 -22.17 -6.06
N GLU A 90 4.47 -21.74 -7.30
CA GLU A 90 4.66 -20.33 -7.68
C GLU A 90 3.32 -19.60 -7.86
N ILE A 91 2.24 -20.31 -8.17
CA ILE A 91 0.90 -19.73 -8.39
C ILE A 91 0.25 -19.39 -7.04
N ASP A 92 0.41 -20.26 -6.03
CA ASP A 92 -0.04 -19.98 -4.67
C ASP A 92 0.77 -18.85 -4.02
N LEU A 93 2.09 -18.80 -4.25
CA LEU A 93 2.96 -17.68 -3.86
C LEU A 93 2.58 -16.36 -4.57
N PHE A 94 2.09 -16.45 -5.81
CA PHE A 94 1.61 -15.34 -6.61
C PHE A 94 0.30 -14.78 -6.03
N LEU A 95 -0.70 -15.63 -5.77
CA LEU A 95 -1.99 -15.23 -5.19
C LEU A 95 -1.84 -14.71 -3.75
N GLU A 96 -0.96 -15.31 -2.94
CA GLU A 96 -0.71 -14.86 -1.57
C GLU A 96 0.05 -13.50 -1.49
N ARG A 97 0.90 -13.20 -2.48
CA ARG A 97 1.49 -11.85 -2.68
C ARG A 97 0.46 -10.83 -3.13
N PHE A 98 -0.55 -11.27 -3.88
CA PHE A 98 -1.54 -10.42 -4.53
C PHE A 98 -2.55 -9.83 -3.52
N GLU A 99 -3.08 -10.64 -2.58
CA GLU A 99 -4.19 -10.23 -1.71
C GLU A 99 -3.79 -9.47 -0.43
N LYS A 100 -2.54 -9.54 0.05
CA LYS A 100 -2.16 -9.10 1.42
C LYS A 100 -1.25 -7.87 1.54
N GLN A 101 -0.88 -7.18 0.46
CA GLN A 101 0.30 -6.31 0.48
C GLN A 101 0.20 -4.92 -0.15
N ALA A 102 -0.91 -4.54 -0.78
CA ALA A 102 -0.77 -3.59 -1.87
C ALA A 102 -0.32 -2.17 -1.45
N GLN A 103 -1.00 -1.41 -0.60
CA GLN A 103 -0.75 0.05 -0.56
C GLN A 103 0.35 0.54 0.40
N PHE A 104 0.64 -0.20 1.48
CA PHE A 104 1.45 0.30 2.60
C PHE A 104 2.85 -0.33 2.71
N LEU A 105 2.97 -1.61 2.39
CA LEU A 105 4.22 -2.37 2.47
C LEU A 105 5.18 -2.08 1.32
N GLN A 106 4.66 -1.56 0.21
CA GLN A 106 5.49 -1.24 -0.95
C GLN A 106 6.23 0.10 -0.78
N TRP A 107 5.57 1.10 -0.19
CA TRP A 107 6.22 2.35 0.23
C TRP A 107 7.30 2.11 1.30
N GLU A 108 7.09 1.13 2.19
CA GLU A 108 8.09 0.70 3.14
C GLU A 108 9.40 0.30 2.47
N LYS A 109 9.31 -0.54 1.44
CA LYS A 109 10.47 -0.95 0.66
C LYS A 109 11.18 0.28 0.15
N SER A 110 10.47 1.21 -0.51
CA SER A 110 11.08 2.42 -1.04
C SER A 110 11.74 3.29 0.03
N SER A 111 11.06 3.57 1.15
CA SER A 111 11.59 4.45 2.21
C SER A 111 12.78 3.82 2.94
N GLN A 112 12.73 2.53 3.25
CA GLN A 112 13.84 1.83 3.89
C GLN A 112 15.01 1.64 2.92
N ILE A 113 14.76 1.33 1.64
CA ILE A 113 15.79 1.26 0.59
C ILE A 113 16.53 2.60 0.48
N ILE A 114 15.81 3.72 0.50
CA ILE A 114 16.38 5.06 0.50
C ILE A 114 17.26 5.27 1.73
N GLU A 115 16.72 5.07 2.92
CA GLU A 115 17.43 5.28 4.19
C GLU A 115 18.71 4.45 4.27
N ARG A 116 18.63 3.18 3.88
CA ARG A 116 19.74 2.22 3.97
C ARG A 116 20.79 2.43 2.88
N SER A 117 20.40 2.78 1.66
CA SER A 117 21.35 3.18 0.60
C SER A 117 22.18 4.40 1.04
N LEU A 118 21.51 5.41 1.62
CA LEU A 118 22.18 6.60 2.15
C LEU A 118 23.03 6.30 3.39
N GLU A 119 22.72 5.29 4.19
CA GLU A 119 23.55 4.87 5.33
C GLU A 119 24.94 4.44 4.89
N ILE A 120 25.03 3.65 3.82
CA ILE A 120 26.29 3.15 3.27
C ILE A 120 26.91 4.08 2.23
N ASN A 121 26.45 5.34 2.19
CA ASN A 121 26.94 6.39 1.30
C ASN A 121 26.93 5.98 -0.19
N LYS A 122 25.91 5.20 -0.58
CA LYS A 122 25.61 4.92 -1.99
C LYS A 122 24.47 5.81 -2.45
N ASP A 123 24.63 6.33 -3.66
CA ASP A 123 23.58 7.07 -4.34
C ASP A 123 22.58 6.05 -4.91
N LEU A 124 21.29 6.38 -4.83
CA LEU A 124 20.22 5.55 -5.35
C LEU A 124 19.61 6.24 -6.57
N TYR A 125 19.61 5.53 -7.69
CA TYR A 125 19.04 5.99 -8.96
C TYR A 125 17.66 5.38 -9.11
N VAL A 126 16.67 6.23 -9.35
CA VAL A 126 15.25 5.84 -9.38
C VAL A 126 14.62 6.36 -10.66
N CYS A 127 13.78 5.56 -11.32
CA CYS A 127 12.94 6.01 -12.43
C CYS A 127 11.48 5.67 -12.14
N PHE A 128 10.62 6.69 -12.08
CA PHE A 128 9.19 6.55 -11.89
C PHE A 128 8.51 6.42 -13.25
N ILE A 129 8.08 5.22 -13.61
CA ILE A 129 7.47 4.92 -14.90
C ILE A 129 5.97 5.25 -14.86
N ASP A 130 5.49 5.94 -15.89
CA ASP A 130 4.07 6.14 -16.16
C ASP A 130 3.75 5.66 -17.58
N TYR A 131 2.68 4.87 -17.73
CA TYR A 131 2.22 4.39 -19.04
C TYR A 131 1.15 5.30 -19.62
N THR A 132 1.24 5.59 -20.93
CA THR A 132 0.23 6.38 -21.63
C THR A 132 -1.06 5.57 -21.79
N LYS A 133 -2.11 5.91 -21.03
CA LYS A 133 -3.42 5.22 -21.08
C LYS A 133 -3.28 3.70 -20.88
N ALA A 134 -2.60 3.31 -19.81
CA ALA A 134 -2.20 1.93 -19.54
C ALA A 134 -3.35 0.92 -19.70
N PHE A 135 -4.47 1.16 -19.01
CA PHE A 135 -5.65 0.30 -19.08
C PHE A 135 -6.28 0.23 -20.47
N ASP A 136 -6.24 1.30 -21.27
CA ASP A 136 -6.89 1.33 -22.58
C ASP A 136 -6.04 0.66 -23.68
N ARG A 137 -4.76 0.39 -23.40
CA ARG A 137 -3.80 -0.12 -24.40
C ARG A 137 -3.57 -1.62 -24.35
N VAL A 138 -3.99 -2.28 -23.26
CA VAL A 138 -3.80 -3.72 -23.04
C VAL A 138 -4.37 -4.54 -24.21
N ARG A 139 -3.59 -5.45 -24.79
CA ARG A 139 -4.08 -6.31 -25.88
C ARG A 139 -4.84 -7.51 -25.31
N HIS A 140 -6.06 -7.75 -25.79
CA HIS A 140 -6.88 -8.87 -25.30
C HIS A 140 -6.24 -10.23 -25.56
N GLU A 141 -5.61 -10.42 -26.73
CA GLU A 141 -4.91 -11.66 -27.10
C GLU A 141 -3.78 -12.00 -26.11
N GLU A 142 -3.05 -10.98 -25.66
CA GLU A 142 -1.98 -11.12 -24.68
C GLU A 142 -2.52 -11.52 -23.31
N ILE A 143 -3.63 -10.91 -22.84
CA ILE A 143 -4.29 -11.33 -21.59
C ILE A 143 -4.64 -12.83 -21.65
N ILE A 144 -5.27 -13.28 -22.74
CA ILE A 144 -5.65 -14.68 -22.90
C ILE A 144 -4.42 -15.59 -22.93
N THR A 145 -3.35 -15.17 -23.61
CA THR A 145 -2.09 -15.91 -23.65
C THR A 145 -1.48 -16.05 -22.26
N ILE A 146 -1.47 -14.97 -21.46
CA ILE A 146 -0.95 -14.97 -20.09
C ILE A 146 -1.78 -15.91 -19.20
N LEU A 147 -3.12 -15.84 -19.28
CA LEU A 147 -3.99 -16.71 -18.48
C LEU A 147 -3.84 -18.19 -18.86
N GLN A 148 -3.60 -18.49 -20.14
CA GLN A 148 -3.27 -19.85 -20.58
C GLN A 148 -1.93 -20.33 -20.02
N GLN A 149 -0.91 -19.45 -19.98
CA GLN A 149 0.39 -19.77 -19.43
C GLN A 149 0.34 -20.02 -17.92
N LEU A 150 -0.58 -19.37 -17.20
CA LEU A 150 -0.86 -19.60 -15.79
C LEU A 150 -1.69 -20.85 -15.52
N ASN A 151 -2.02 -21.62 -16.56
CA ASN A 151 -2.79 -22.86 -16.47
C ASN A 151 -4.17 -22.67 -15.80
N ILE A 152 -4.80 -21.51 -16.02
CA ILE A 152 -6.17 -21.24 -15.56
C ILE A 152 -7.14 -22.22 -16.24
N ASP A 153 -8.13 -22.71 -15.48
CA ASP A 153 -9.12 -23.65 -16.00
C ASP A 153 -9.81 -23.15 -17.27
N GLY A 154 -10.09 -24.08 -18.18
CA GLY A 154 -10.67 -23.76 -19.48
C GLY A 154 -12.05 -23.10 -19.39
N LYS A 155 -12.82 -23.31 -18.32
CA LYS A 155 -14.10 -22.64 -18.10
C LYS A 155 -13.89 -21.18 -17.71
N ASP A 156 -13.01 -20.90 -16.76
CA ASP A 156 -12.72 -19.55 -16.29
C ASP A 156 -12.09 -18.71 -17.41
N LEU A 157 -11.15 -19.30 -18.15
CA LEU A 157 -10.56 -18.67 -19.34
C LEU A 157 -11.64 -18.31 -20.37
N ARG A 158 -12.64 -19.18 -20.56
CA ARG A 158 -13.76 -18.92 -21.49
C ARG A 158 -14.65 -17.79 -21.00
N ILE A 159 -14.93 -17.72 -19.71
CA ILE A 159 -15.70 -16.61 -19.12
C ILE A 159 -14.95 -15.30 -19.36
N ILE A 160 -13.66 -15.24 -19.02
CA ILE A 160 -12.84 -14.04 -19.23
C ILE A 160 -12.78 -13.69 -20.72
N LYS A 161 -12.56 -14.67 -21.60
CA LYS A 161 -12.58 -14.44 -23.04
C LYS A 161 -13.92 -13.86 -23.51
N ASN A 162 -15.04 -14.39 -23.06
CA ASN A 162 -16.36 -13.86 -23.42
C ASN A 162 -16.63 -12.46 -22.85
N ILE A 163 -16.04 -12.13 -21.70
CA ILE A 163 -16.11 -10.77 -21.17
C ILE A 163 -15.38 -9.81 -22.10
N TYR A 164 -14.21 -10.18 -22.64
CA TYR A 164 -13.30 -9.30 -23.39
C TYR A 164 -13.45 -9.31 -24.92
N TRP A 165 -13.87 -10.43 -25.50
CA TRP A 165 -13.97 -10.61 -26.95
C TRP A 165 -15.20 -9.92 -27.53
N GLU A 166 -15.05 -9.27 -28.69
CA GLU A 166 -16.14 -8.59 -29.42
C GLU A 166 -16.96 -7.59 -28.59
N GLN A 167 -16.35 -7.00 -27.56
CA GLN A 167 -17.00 -5.96 -26.77
C GLN A 167 -17.44 -4.77 -27.62
N LYS A 168 -18.62 -4.23 -27.31
CA LYS A 168 -19.13 -2.98 -27.87
C LYS A 168 -19.43 -1.98 -26.75
N ALA A 169 -19.12 -0.71 -26.97
CA ALA A 169 -19.46 0.37 -26.06
C ALA A 169 -20.08 1.55 -26.80
N ALA A 170 -20.98 2.25 -26.11
CA ALA A 170 -21.61 3.49 -26.55
C ALA A 170 -21.61 4.48 -25.38
N VAL A 171 -21.57 5.78 -25.68
CA VAL A 171 -21.69 6.84 -24.68
C VAL A 171 -23.17 7.18 -24.55
N ARG A 172 -23.69 7.17 -23.31
CA ARG A 172 -25.05 7.63 -23.02
C ARG A 172 -24.99 8.97 -22.30
N VAL A 173 -25.71 9.96 -22.81
CA VAL A 173 -25.92 11.27 -22.17
C VAL A 173 -27.43 11.44 -22.01
N GLU A 174 -27.90 11.46 -20.78
CA GLU A 174 -29.33 11.44 -20.45
C GLU A 174 -30.06 10.27 -21.13
N GLU A 175 -31.04 10.55 -22.00
CA GLU A 175 -31.80 9.54 -22.74
C GLU A 175 -31.15 9.17 -24.09
N GLU A 176 -30.18 9.94 -24.57
CA GLU A 176 -29.53 9.70 -25.85
C GLU A 176 -28.35 8.74 -25.71
N THR A 177 -28.28 7.74 -26.59
CA THR A 177 -27.18 6.77 -26.65
C THR A 177 -26.50 6.88 -28.01
N SER A 178 -25.18 7.03 -28.01
CA SER A 178 -24.37 7.08 -29.23
C SER A 178 -24.41 5.76 -29.99
N ASN A 179 -23.88 5.77 -31.21
CA ASN A 179 -23.60 4.53 -31.93
C ASN A 179 -22.63 3.64 -31.15
N TYR A 180 -22.85 2.32 -31.22
CA TYR A 180 -21.97 1.33 -30.64
C TYR A 180 -20.65 1.25 -31.42
N GLN A 181 -19.54 1.28 -30.68
CA GLN A 181 -18.20 1.09 -31.21
C GLN A 181 -17.58 -0.19 -30.65
N ASN A 182 -16.84 -0.92 -31.49
CA ASN A 182 -16.14 -2.13 -31.07
C ASN A 182 -14.90 -1.76 -30.24
N ILE A 183 -14.77 -2.36 -29.06
CA ILE A 183 -13.57 -2.28 -28.22
C ILE A 183 -12.61 -3.38 -28.66
N LYS A 184 -11.47 -2.98 -29.23
CA LYS A 184 -10.44 -3.91 -29.73
C LYS A 184 -9.28 -4.14 -28.75
N ARG A 185 -9.17 -3.29 -27.72
CA ARG A 185 -8.10 -3.33 -26.73
C ARG A 185 -8.55 -2.62 -25.45
N GLY A 186 -7.81 -2.88 -24.40
CA GLY A 186 -7.95 -2.29 -23.09
C GLY A 186 -8.77 -3.14 -22.13
N VAL A 187 -8.60 -2.89 -20.85
CA VAL A 187 -9.41 -3.46 -19.79
C VAL A 187 -10.54 -2.54 -19.37
N ARG A 188 -11.62 -3.13 -18.87
CA ARG A 188 -12.83 -2.41 -18.50
C ARG A 188 -12.62 -1.60 -17.23
N GLN A 189 -12.52 -0.29 -17.35
CA GLN A 189 -12.46 0.58 -16.17
C GLN A 189 -13.73 0.39 -15.32
N GLY A 190 -13.56 0.21 -14.01
CA GLY A 190 -14.66 -0.11 -13.08
C GLY A 190 -15.03 -1.59 -12.96
N CYS A 191 -14.46 -2.48 -13.78
CA CYS A 191 -14.61 -3.93 -13.59
C CYS A 191 -13.65 -4.42 -12.49
N VAL A 192 -14.15 -5.29 -11.60
CA VAL A 192 -13.39 -5.86 -10.48
C VAL A 192 -12.15 -6.64 -10.95
N LEU A 193 -12.22 -7.32 -12.10
CA LEU A 193 -11.11 -8.12 -12.65
C LEU A 193 -10.04 -7.29 -13.37
N SER A 194 -10.35 -6.06 -13.79
CA SER A 194 -9.45 -5.27 -14.64
C SER A 194 -8.11 -4.91 -13.98
N PRO A 195 -8.07 -4.50 -12.69
CA PRO A 195 -6.81 -4.29 -11.98
C PRO A 195 -5.93 -5.54 -11.99
N ASP A 196 -6.51 -6.72 -11.72
CA ASP A 196 -5.78 -7.98 -11.61
C ASP A 196 -5.18 -8.40 -12.95
N LEU A 197 -5.99 -8.30 -14.01
CA LEU A 197 -5.54 -8.58 -15.37
C LEU A 197 -4.46 -7.61 -15.82
N PHE A 198 -4.53 -6.34 -15.42
CA PHE A 198 -3.47 -5.37 -15.73
C PHE A 198 -2.19 -5.66 -14.94
N SER A 199 -2.29 -6.00 -13.66
CA SER A 199 -1.11 -6.38 -12.86
C SER A 199 -0.42 -7.61 -13.44
N LEU A 200 -1.17 -8.63 -13.87
CA LEU A 200 -0.63 -9.78 -14.60
C LEU A 200 0.07 -9.39 -15.90
N TYR A 201 -0.51 -8.44 -16.62
CA TYR A 201 0.07 -7.92 -17.86
C TYR A 201 1.42 -7.22 -17.63
N SER A 202 1.48 -6.36 -16.62
CA SER A 202 2.69 -5.63 -16.22
C SER A 202 3.78 -6.59 -15.70
N GLU A 203 3.38 -7.60 -14.93
CA GLU A 203 4.29 -8.64 -14.43
C GLU A 203 5.07 -9.31 -15.55
N MET A 204 4.42 -9.58 -16.68
CA MET A 204 5.04 -10.25 -17.82
C MET A 204 6.13 -9.43 -18.50
N ILE A 205 5.97 -8.10 -18.53
CA ILE A 205 7.00 -7.17 -19.02
C ILE A 205 8.19 -7.19 -18.05
N MET A 206 7.89 -7.15 -16.77
CA MET A 206 8.92 -6.90 -15.76
C MET A 206 9.67 -8.17 -15.34
N ARG A 207 9.13 -9.37 -15.60
CA ARG A 207 9.92 -10.62 -15.53
C ARG A 207 11.11 -10.62 -16.50
N GLN A 208 11.02 -9.90 -17.61
CA GLN A 208 12.13 -9.80 -18.58
C GLN A 208 13.34 -9.04 -18.03
N ILE A 209 13.17 -8.29 -16.94
CA ILE A 209 14.26 -7.58 -16.28
C ILE A 209 14.66 -8.22 -14.95
N GLU A 210 14.08 -9.35 -14.53
CA GLU A 210 14.29 -9.94 -13.20
C GLU A 210 15.78 -10.25 -12.92
N ASP A 211 16.48 -10.80 -13.91
CA ASP A 211 17.90 -11.16 -13.82
C ASP A 211 18.86 -9.98 -14.05
N MET A 212 18.36 -8.82 -14.48
CA MET A 212 19.19 -7.63 -14.74
C MET A 212 19.58 -6.93 -13.46
N GLU A 213 20.85 -6.53 -13.32
CA GLU A 213 21.34 -5.87 -12.11
C GLU A 213 20.69 -4.50 -11.87
N GLY A 214 20.08 -4.33 -10.69
CA GLY A 214 19.65 -3.04 -10.16
C GLY A 214 20.37 -2.73 -8.87
N LEU A 215 19.64 -2.68 -7.75
CA LEU A 215 20.18 -2.44 -6.42
C LEU A 215 20.36 -3.75 -5.64
N LYS A 216 21.58 -4.06 -5.19
CA LYS A 216 21.84 -5.26 -4.36
C LYS A 216 21.66 -4.97 -2.87
N ILE A 217 20.74 -5.69 -2.22
CA ILE A 217 20.43 -5.58 -0.78
C ILE A 217 20.37 -6.98 -0.16
N GLY A 218 21.23 -7.26 0.82
CA GLY A 218 21.21 -8.54 1.53
C GLY A 218 21.41 -9.77 0.64
N GLY A 219 22.13 -9.62 -0.48
CA GLY A 219 22.30 -10.67 -1.49
C GLY A 219 21.16 -10.76 -2.53
N HIS A 220 20.11 -9.95 -2.40
CA HIS A 220 18.99 -9.90 -3.33
C HIS A 220 19.11 -8.70 -4.27
N ASN A 221 18.71 -8.90 -5.52
CA ASN A 221 18.63 -7.85 -6.52
C ASN A 221 17.25 -7.19 -6.48
N ILE A 222 17.21 -5.89 -6.24
CA ILE A 222 16.00 -5.07 -6.24
C ILE A 222 16.14 -4.04 -7.35
N ASN A 223 15.64 -4.40 -8.53
CA ASN A 223 15.70 -3.53 -9.70
C ASN A 223 14.38 -2.81 -9.99
N ASN A 224 13.29 -3.21 -9.33
CA ASN A 224 11.99 -2.58 -9.48
C ASN A 224 11.13 -2.71 -8.21
N ILE A 225 10.20 -1.77 -8.06
CA ILE A 225 9.19 -1.69 -7.01
C ILE A 225 7.87 -1.35 -7.70
N ARG A 226 6.86 -2.22 -7.58
CA ARG A 226 5.58 -2.07 -8.29
C ARG A 226 4.40 -1.92 -7.34
N TYR A 227 3.45 -1.05 -7.68
CA TYR A 227 2.15 -0.95 -7.05
C TYR A 227 1.07 -0.75 -8.12
N ALA A 228 0.25 -1.77 -8.37
CA ALA A 228 -0.74 -1.74 -9.45
C ALA A 228 -0.10 -1.27 -10.79
N ASP A 229 -0.47 -0.08 -11.27
CA ASP A 229 0.07 0.57 -12.46
C ASP A 229 1.32 1.43 -12.24
N ASP A 230 1.57 1.85 -11.00
CA ASP A 230 2.76 2.60 -10.64
C ASP A 230 3.98 1.67 -10.56
N THR A 231 4.98 1.89 -11.41
CA THR A 231 6.24 1.14 -11.36
C THR A 231 7.44 2.05 -11.17
N VAL A 232 8.34 1.64 -10.29
CA VAL A 232 9.57 2.34 -9.98
C VAL A 232 10.74 1.43 -10.27
N LEU A 233 11.67 1.83 -11.13
CA LEU A 233 12.95 1.16 -11.31
C LEU A 233 13.97 1.70 -10.32
N THR A 234 14.85 0.82 -9.83
CA THR A 234 15.87 1.15 -8.84
C THR A 234 17.22 0.57 -9.23
N ALA A 235 18.27 1.39 -9.18
CA ALA A 235 19.64 0.96 -9.48
C ALA A 235 20.66 1.71 -8.60
N ASP A 236 21.87 1.16 -8.51
CA ASP A 236 23.00 1.80 -7.83
C ASP A 236 23.93 2.61 -8.76
N SER A 237 23.61 2.66 -10.06
CA SER A 237 24.27 3.54 -11.04
C SER A 237 23.32 4.02 -12.13
N GLU A 238 23.71 5.07 -12.85
CA GLU A 238 22.95 5.63 -13.97
C GLU A 238 22.88 4.67 -15.15
N GLU A 239 23.99 4.00 -15.46
CA GLU A 239 24.12 3.06 -16.58
C GLU A 239 23.15 1.88 -16.41
N LYS A 240 23.12 1.28 -15.21
CA LYS A 240 22.19 0.20 -14.89
C LYS A 240 20.74 0.64 -14.97
N LEU A 241 20.42 1.85 -14.49
CA LEU A 241 19.06 2.39 -14.59
C LEU A 241 18.64 2.56 -16.06
N GLN A 242 19.55 3.05 -16.92
CA GLN A 242 19.30 3.20 -18.35
C GLN A 242 19.10 1.85 -19.04
N GLU A 243 19.90 0.83 -18.71
CA GLU A 243 19.75 -0.54 -19.24
C GLU A 243 18.39 -1.14 -18.85
N LEU A 244 18.02 -1.05 -17.57
CA LEU A 244 16.71 -1.51 -17.08
C LEU A 244 15.57 -0.80 -17.82
N LEU A 245 15.65 0.53 -17.95
CA LEU A 245 14.62 1.31 -18.62
C LEU A 245 14.52 0.95 -20.10
N ASN A 246 15.64 0.78 -20.80
CA ASN A 246 15.65 0.38 -22.21
C ASN A 246 14.93 -0.95 -22.42
N LYS A 247 15.22 -1.94 -21.54
CA LYS A 247 14.56 -3.25 -21.63
C LYS A 247 13.07 -3.17 -21.33
N VAL A 248 12.67 -2.38 -20.33
CA VAL A 248 11.23 -2.16 -20.04
C VAL A 248 10.54 -1.47 -21.22
N VAL A 249 11.16 -0.47 -21.85
CA VAL A 249 10.58 0.22 -23.03
C VAL A 249 10.39 -0.75 -24.19
N GLU A 250 11.40 -1.57 -24.50
CA GLU A 250 11.34 -2.59 -25.54
C GLU A 250 10.19 -3.58 -25.28
N GLU A 251 10.16 -4.18 -24.11
CA GLU A 251 9.17 -5.21 -23.76
C GLU A 251 7.76 -4.64 -23.64
N SER A 252 7.62 -3.41 -23.14
CA SER A 252 6.36 -2.69 -23.11
C SER A 252 5.80 -2.48 -24.51
N LYS A 253 6.63 -2.03 -25.46
CA LYS A 253 6.25 -1.86 -26.86
C LYS A 253 5.86 -3.17 -27.50
N ASN A 254 6.62 -4.23 -27.25
CA ASN A 254 6.31 -5.58 -27.74
C ASN A 254 4.93 -6.04 -27.28
N LYS A 255 4.53 -5.65 -26.05
CA LYS A 255 3.20 -5.87 -25.46
C LYS A 255 2.20 -4.74 -25.74
N GLY A 256 2.48 -3.79 -26.63
CA GLY A 256 1.52 -2.73 -26.99
C GLY A 256 1.28 -1.65 -25.94
N LEU A 257 2.08 -1.62 -24.86
CA LEU A 257 2.14 -0.49 -23.93
C LEU A 257 3.19 0.53 -24.39
N GLU A 258 2.98 1.78 -24.02
CA GLU A 258 3.90 2.87 -24.34
C GLU A 258 4.10 3.73 -23.11
N LEU A 259 5.36 4.00 -22.77
CA LEU A 259 5.70 4.87 -21.65
C LEU A 259 5.40 6.32 -22.00
N ASN A 260 4.95 7.08 -21.00
CA ASN A 260 4.74 8.50 -21.11
C ASN A 260 6.03 9.23 -20.74
N SER A 261 6.83 9.61 -21.72
CA SER A 261 8.10 10.30 -21.50
C SER A 261 7.98 11.63 -20.75
N LYS A 262 6.81 12.30 -20.81
CA LYS A 262 6.58 13.57 -20.09
C LYS A 262 6.26 13.39 -18.61
N LYS A 263 5.65 12.26 -18.25
CA LYS A 263 5.30 11.93 -16.86
C LYS A 263 6.32 11.03 -16.18
N THR A 264 7.10 10.29 -16.98
CA THR A 264 8.20 9.47 -16.49
C THR A 264 9.33 10.39 -16.04
N GLU A 265 9.74 10.27 -14.79
CA GLU A 265 10.78 11.13 -14.20
C GLU A 265 11.88 10.27 -13.58
N SER A 266 13.14 10.69 -13.73
CA SER A 266 14.27 10.12 -13.00
C SER A 266 14.54 10.91 -11.72
N MET A 267 15.14 10.28 -10.72
CA MET A 267 15.58 10.94 -9.49
C MET A 267 16.86 10.28 -8.99
N ILE A 268 17.80 11.10 -8.52
CA ILE A 268 18.94 10.63 -7.74
C ILE A 268 18.69 10.97 -6.29
N ILE A 269 18.78 9.96 -5.43
CA ILE A 269 18.67 10.11 -3.99
C ILE A 269 20.08 9.98 -3.41
N THR A 270 20.61 11.07 -2.87
CA THR A 270 22.02 11.20 -2.48
C THR A 270 22.20 12.01 -1.19
N ARG A 271 23.36 11.82 -0.54
CA ARG A 271 23.81 12.68 0.57
C ARG A 271 24.54 13.93 0.11
N LYS A 272 24.92 14.01 -1.17
CA LYS A 272 25.69 15.12 -1.73
C LYS A 272 24.85 16.39 -1.72
N THR A 273 25.47 17.51 -1.35
CA THR A 273 24.82 18.83 -1.35
C THR A 273 24.48 19.29 -2.77
N SER A 274 25.36 18.98 -3.73
CA SER A 274 25.10 19.18 -5.16
C SER A 274 24.66 17.84 -5.75
N ILE A 275 23.43 17.81 -6.27
CA ILE A 275 22.86 16.61 -6.88
C ILE A 275 23.52 16.42 -8.24
N PRO A 276 24.12 15.25 -8.53
CA PRO A 276 24.70 14.97 -9.84
C PRO A 276 23.64 15.10 -10.94
N LYS A 277 24.06 15.50 -12.13
CA LYS A 277 23.20 15.44 -13.32
C LYS A 277 23.06 13.98 -13.74
N CYS A 278 21.85 13.57 -14.11
CA CYS A 278 21.54 12.24 -14.64
C CYS A 278 20.72 12.39 -15.91
N GLU A 279 21.22 11.83 -17.01
CA GLU A 279 20.66 11.98 -18.35
C GLU A 279 20.05 10.66 -18.84
N ILE A 280 19.02 10.21 -18.13
CA ILE A 280 18.23 9.05 -18.57
C ILE A 280 17.40 9.42 -19.81
N LYS A 281 17.37 8.53 -20.78
CA LYS A 281 16.64 8.68 -22.05
C LYS A 281 15.60 7.59 -22.22
N ILE A 282 14.45 7.96 -22.76
CA ILE A 282 13.50 7.02 -23.36
C ILE A 282 13.60 7.24 -24.87
N GLU A 283 14.16 6.26 -25.57
CA GLU A 283 14.50 6.37 -26.99
C GLU A 283 15.46 7.56 -27.21
N GLU A 284 15.02 8.62 -27.88
CA GLU A 284 15.82 9.83 -28.12
C GLU A 284 15.51 10.96 -27.12
N ASN A 285 14.47 10.82 -26.29
CA ASN A 285 13.99 11.88 -25.41
C ASN A 285 14.59 11.73 -24.00
N THR A 286 15.37 12.73 -23.56
CA THR A 286 15.82 12.81 -22.16
C THR A 286 14.63 13.06 -21.24
N ILE A 287 14.44 12.19 -20.25
CA ILE A 287 13.39 12.36 -19.24
C ILE A 287 13.80 13.38 -18.19
N LYS A 288 12.82 13.99 -17.54
CA LYS A 288 13.07 15.01 -16.52
C LYS A 288 13.69 14.38 -15.28
N GLN A 289 14.81 14.93 -14.84
CA GLN A 289 15.39 14.65 -13.52
C GLN A 289 14.68 15.50 -12.45
N ALA A 290 14.05 14.85 -11.48
CA ALA A 290 13.30 15.47 -10.41
C ALA A 290 14.10 15.54 -9.10
N ASN A 291 13.94 16.64 -8.37
CA ASN A 291 14.43 16.78 -6.99
C ASN A 291 13.40 16.34 -5.94
N SER A 292 12.13 16.27 -6.35
CA SER A 292 11.02 15.89 -5.49
C SER A 292 9.92 15.25 -6.35
N PHE A 293 9.43 14.07 -5.96
CA PHE A 293 8.40 13.32 -6.69
C PHE A 293 7.33 12.81 -5.73
N LYS A 294 6.05 12.87 -6.13
CA LYS A 294 4.93 12.39 -5.31
C LYS A 294 4.56 10.98 -5.75
N TYR A 295 4.94 9.98 -4.96
CA TYR A 295 4.72 8.56 -5.23
C TYR A 295 3.74 7.98 -4.21
N LEU A 296 2.67 7.32 -4.67
CA LEU A 296 1.61 6.74 -3.82
C LEU A 296 1.03 7.72 -2.77
N GLY A 297 0.96 8.99 -3.15
CA GLY A 297 0.48 10.06 -2.30
C GLY A 297 1.53 10.71 -1.39
N THR A 298 2.75 10.15 -1.30
CA THR A 298 3.83 10.59 -0.40
C THR A 298 4.97 11.27 -1.16
N GLN A 299 5.55 12.31 -0.58
CA GLN A 299 6.64 13.08 -1.18
C GLN A 299 7.99 12.40 -0.92
N ILE A 300 8.67 11.99 -1.99
CA ILE A 300 10.08 11.59 -2.00
C ILE A 300 10.92 12.80 -2.42
N THR A 301 12.04 13.03 -1.74
CA THR A 301 13.02 14.07 -2.07
C THR A 301 14.39 13.46 -2.36
N SER A 302 15.19 14.14 -3.19
CA SER A 302 16.55 13.72 -3.55
C SER A 302 17.52 13.66 -2.36
N ASP A 303 17.23 14.34 -1.25
CA ASP A 303 18.02 14.23 -0.02
C ASP A 303 17.57 13.07 0.88
N GLY A 304 16.47 12.38 0.54
CA GLY A 304 15.89 11.27 1.31
C GLY A 304 15.35 11.64 2.69
N ARG A 305 15.02 12.91 2.95
CA ARG A 305 14.47 13.37 4.24
C ARG A 305 12.96 13.57 4.20
N ASN A 306 12.28 13.29 5.31
CA ASN A 306 10.81 13.41 5.40
C ASN A 306 10.27 14.83 5.67
N HIS A 307 11.13 15.86 5.66
CA HIS A 307 10.72 17.24 6.03
C HIS A 307 9.61 17.78 5.13
N GLN A 308 9.76 17.63 3.81
CA GLN A 308 8.78 18.14 2.85
C GLN A 308 7.47 17.35 2.93
N GLU A 309 7.55 16.03 3.15
CA GLU A 309 6.38 15.18 3.33
C GLU A 309 5.58 15.57 4.56
N ILE A 310 6.22 15.66 5.73
CA ILE A 310 5.54 16.05 6.98
C ILE A 310 4.93 17.45 6.85
N LYS A 311 5.66 18.40 6.24
CA LYS A 311 5.13 19.74 5.98
C LYS A 311 3.89 19.70 5.08
N SER A 312 3.91 18.89 4.02
CA SER A 312 2.77 18.68 3.11
C SER A 312 1.56 18.09 3.84
N ARG A 313 1.77 17.08 4.69
CA ARG A 313 0.70 16.44 5.49
C ARG A 313 0.09 17.39 6.51
N ILE A 314 0.93 18.18 7.20
CA ILE A 314 0.46 19.23 8.10
C ILE A 314 -0.41 20.24 7.34
N ALA A 315 -0.01 20.65 6.14
CA ALA A 315 -0.80 21.57 5.32
C ALA A 315 -2.15 20.96 4.90
N GLN A 316 -2.17 19.71 4.44
CA GLN A 316 -3.39 18.99 4.06
C GLN A 316 -4.35 18.79 5.24
N ALA A 317 -3.82 18.43 6.41
CA ALA A 317 -4.62 18.28 7.63
C ALA A 317 -5.19 19.63 8.10
N LYS A 318 -4.40 20.70 8.06
CA LYS A 318 -4.89 22.07 8.36
C LYS A 318 -5.97 22.52 7.37
N ALA A 319 -5.82 22.22 6.07
CA ALA A 319 -6.85 22.50 5.07
C ALA A 319 -8.15 21.73 5.35
N SER A 320 -8.05 20.45 5.68
CA SER A 320 -9.19 19.60 6.08
C SER A 320 -9.91 20.16 7.31
N PHE A 321 -9.15 20.62 8.31
CA PHE A 321 -9.72 21.32 9.48
C PHE A 321 -10.49 22.58 9.06
N GLN A 322 -9.97 23.39 8.13
CA GLN A 322 -10.67 24.60 7.70
C GLN A 322 -11.97 24.31 6.95
N GLN A 323 -12.02 23.24 6.15
CA GLN A 323 -13.25 22.80 5.48
C GLN A 323 -14.33 22.43 6.52
N MET A 324 -13.94 21.85 7.65
CA MET A 324 -14.84 21.48 8.75
C MET A 324 -14.96 22.56 9.85
N LYS A 325 -14.47 23.79 9.63
CA LYS A 325 -14.35 24.82 10.66
C LYS A 325 -15.66 25.12 11.38
N SER A 326 -16.79 25.11 10.66
CA SER A 326 -18.12 25.37 11.21
C SER A 326 -18.48 24.40 12.34
N ILE A 327 -18.12 23.11 12.18
CA ILE A 327 -18.34 22.05 13.18
C ILE A 327 -17.22 22.09 14.22
N MET A 328 -15.96 22.14 13.77
CA MET A 328 -14.78 22.06 14.64
C MET A 328 -14.67 23.21 15.64
N THR A 329 -15.28 24.36 15.34
CA THR A 329 -15.26 25.53 16.23
C THR A 329 -16.62 25.82 16.87
N ASN A 330 -17.60 24.93 16.70
CA ASN A 330 -18.92 25.08 17.31
C ASN A 330 -18.88 24.71 18.80
N ILE A 331 -19.06 25.71 19.65
CA ILE A 331 -19.08 25.58 21.11
C ILE A 331 -20.29 24.78 21.62
N LYS A 332 -21.37 24.68 20.82
CA LYS A 332 -22.53 23.83 21.15
C LYS A 332 -22.22 22.34 21.05
N ILE A 333 -21.17 21.97 20.30
CA ILE A 333 -20.71 20.59 20.17
C ILE A 333 -19.66 20.35 21.24
N SER A 334 -19.85 19.29 22.03
CA SER A 334 -18.92 18.94 23.10
C SER A 334 -17.49 18.79 22.56
N ILE A 335 -16.51 19.19 23.38
CA ILE A 335 -15.11 19.08 22.99
C ILE A 335 -14.69 17.64 22.71
N ALA A 336 -15.29 16.67 23.43
CA ALA A 336 -15.04 15.24 23.23
C ALA A 336 -15.45 14.77 21.81
N VAL A 337 -16.63 15.18 21.33
CA VAL A 337 -17.09 14.86 19.97
C VAL A 337 -16.18 15.50 18.93
N ARG A 338 -15.82 16.78 19.11
CA ARG A 338 -14.94 17.49 18.18
C ARG A 338 -13.53 16.89 18.14
N LYS A 339 -12.98 16.44 19.27
CA LYS A 339 -11.74 15.65 19.30
C LYS A 339 -11.89 14.35 18.51
N ARG A 340 -12.96 13.60 18.71
CA ARG A 340 -13.17 12.35 17.95
C ARG A 340 -13.24 12.61 16.43
N LEU A 341 -13.88 13.70 16.00
CA LEU A 341 -13.90 14.12 14.60
C LEU A 341 -12.50 14.52 14.10
N LEU A 342 -11.73 15.26 14.91
CA LEU A 342 -10.33 15.60 14.62
C LEU A 342 -9.52 14.32 14.37
N GLU A 343 -9.61 13.35 15.27
CA GLU A 343 -8.88 12.08 15.18
C GLU A 343 -9.30 11.24 13.96
N THR A 344 -10.59 11.23 13.64
CA THR A 344 -11.14 10.37 12.58
C THR A 344 -10.88 10.92 11.19
N PHE A 345 -11.07 12.23 10.98
CA PHE A 345 -11.06 12.82 9.63
C PHE A 345 -9.80 13.65 9.33
N ILE A 346 -9.20 14.29 10.33
CA ILE A 346 -8.12 15.26 10.12
C ILE A 346 -6.77 14.65 10.46
N GLU A 347 -6.66 13.99 11.61
CA GLU A 347 -5.44 13.27 11.97
C GLU A 347 -5.20 12.06 11.06
N SER A 348 -6.24 11.42 10.52
CA SER A 348 -6.07 10.34 9.54
C SER A 348 -5.35 10.82 8.28
N VAL A 349 -5.63 12.04 7.81
CA VAL A 349 -4.91 12.70 6.71
C VAL A 349 -3.47 13.04 7.11
N LEU A 350 -3.26 13.54 8.33
CA LEU A 350 -1.92 13.88 8.84
C LEU A 350 -1.04 12.64 8.99
N LEU A 351 -1.58 11.56 9.52
CA LEU A 351 -0.87 10.34 9.89
C LEU A 351 -0.69 9.36 8.72
N TYR A 352 -1.11 9.72 7.51
CA TYR A 352 -0.88 8.90 6.33
C TYR A 352 0.61 8.75 6.06
N GLY A 353 1.11 7.51 6.05
CA GLY A 353 2.52 7.19 5.77
C GLY A 353 3.48 7.45 6.93
N CYS A 354 3.00 7.78 8.13
CA CYS A 354 3.84 8.12 9.27
C CYS A 354 4.68 6.95 9.80
N GLU A 355 4.29 5.73 9.49
CA GLU A 355 4.94 4.50 9.93
C GLU A 355 6.36 4.35 9.36
N THR A 356 6.71 5.08 8.29
CA THR A 356 8.04 5.04 7.66
C THR A 356 8.83 6.35 7.83
N TRP A 357 8.32 7.31 8.61
CA TRP A 357 9.01 8.59 8.76
C TRP A 357 10.23 8.46 9.67
N THR A 358 11.35 8.99 9.21
CA THR A 358 12.49 9.30 10.05
C THR A 358 12.29 10.71 10.59
N ILE A 359 11.97 10.82 11.89
CA ILE A 359 11.57 12.07 12.55
C ILE A 359 12.74 12.60 13.36
N ASP A 360 13.23 13.79 13.00
CA ASP A 360 14.21 14.53 13.80
C ASP A 360 13.51 15.52 14.75
N GLU A 361 14.29 16.21 15.58
CA GLU A 361 13.73 17.16 16.55
C GLU A 361 12.98 18.35 15.91
N ARG A 362 13.36 18.77 14.70
CA ARG A 362 12.65 19.86 13.98
C ARG A 362 11.28 19.40 13.51
N MET A 363 11.21 18.19 12.97
CA MET A 363 9.98 17.55 12.52
C MET A 363 9.05 17.25 13.71
N LYS A 364 9.61 16.72 14.82
CA LYS A 364 8.89 16.51 16.07
C LYS A 364 8.29 17.81 16.61
N SER A 365 9.09 18.87 16.73
CA SER A 365 8.62 20.19 17.17
C SER A 365 7.48 20.72 16.28
N SER A 366 7.56 20.50 14.97
CA SER A 366 6.52 20.91 14.01
C SER A 366 5.21 20.14 14.17
N LEU A 367 5.29 18.84 14.45
CA LEU A 367 4.14 17.97 14.73
C LEU A 367 3.45 18.38 16.04
N GLU A 368 4.22 18.58 17.10
CA GLU A 368 3.70 19.02 18.41
C GLU A 368 3.05 20.41 18.33
N ALA A 369 3.66 21.35 17.59
CA ALA A 369 3.06 22.65 17.33
C ALA A 369 1.75 22.54 16.54
N THR A 370 1.65 21.56 15.64
CA THR A 370 0.43 21.30 14.86
C THR A 370 -0.70 20.74 15.72
N GLU A 371 -0.39 19.84 16.65
CA GLU A 371 -1.36 19.34 17.65
C GLU A 371 -1.94 20.51 18.48
N MET A 372 -1.07 21.39 18.99
CA MET A 372 -1.51 22.58 19.73
C MET A 372 -2.32 23.55 18.87
N TRP A 373 -1.98 23.67 17.58
CA TRP A 373 -2.74 24.51 16.65
C TRP A 373 -4.19 24.01 16.50
N PHE A 374 -4.41 22.70 16.39
CA PHE A 374 -5.76 22.13 16.32
C PHE A 374 -6.56 22.39 17.60
N LEU A 375 -5.96 22.14 18.77
CA LEU A 375 -6.63 22.35 20.06
C LEU A 375 -7.02 23.82 20.27
N ARG A 376 -6.07 24.75 20.07
CA ARG A 376 -6.32 26.19 20.24
C ARG A 376 -7.41 26.68 19.29
N ARG A 377 -7.40 26.21 18.03
CA ARG A 377 -8.40 26.63 17.03
C ARG A 377 -9.78 26.07 17.34
N MET A 378 -9.86 24.81 17.75
CA MET A 378 -11.10 24.15 18.17
C MET A 378 -11.72 24.86 19.38
N MET A 379 -10.91 25.24 20.37
CA MET A 379 -11.36 25.92 21.58
C MET A 379 -11.51 27.45 21.42
N LYS A 380 -11.25 27.99 20.22
CA LYS A 380 -11.30 29.43 19.92
C LYS A 380 -10.42 30.28 20.85
N ILE A 381 -9.26 29.76 21.25
CA ILE A 381 -8.33 30.48 22.11
C ILE A 381 -7.60 31.54 21.27
N PRO A 382 -7.78 32.85 21.53
CA PRO A 382 -7.09 33.89 20.80
C PRO A 382 -5.62 33.98 21.26
N TRP A 383 -4.75 34.49 20.40
CA TRP A 383 -3.34 34.68 20.74
C TRP A 383 -3.15 35.68 21.90
N THR A 384 -4.08 36.64 22.05
CA THR A 384 -4.09 37.64 23.14
C THR A 384 -4.33 37.04 24.52
N ALA A 385 -4.89 35.83 24.61
CA ALA A 385 -5.12 35.17 25.89
C ALA A 385 -3.82 34.72 26.57
N LYS A 386 -2.68 34.69 25.83
CA LYS A 386 -1.36 34.29 26.33
C LYS A 386 -1.33 32.96 27.10
N LYS A 387 -2.29 32.07 26.85
CA LYS A 387 -2.38 30.75 27.50
C LYS A 387 -1.20 29.86 27.11
N THR A 388 -0.57 29.24 28.10
CA THR A 388 0.52 28.29 27.91
C THR A 388 0.02 27.00 27.23
N ASN A 389 0.91 26.15 26.73
CA ASN A 389 0.49 24.88 26.12
C ASN A 389 -0.11 23.92 27.15
N GLU A 390 0.40 23.92 28.38
CA GLU A 390 -0.07 23.08 29.49
C GLU A 390 -1.49 23.46 29.93
N GLU A 391 -1.79 24.76 30.00
CA GLU A 391 -3.15 25.24 30.29
C GLU A 391 -4.14 24.78 29.22
N VAL A 392 -3.77 24.89 27.93
CA VAL A 392 -4.63 24.44 26.82
C VAL A 392 -4.90 22.93 26.90
N LEU A 393 -3.87 22.13 27.21
CA LEU A 393 -4.00 20.68 27.38
C LEU A 393 -4.91 20.33 28.57
N THR A 394 -4.72 21.02 29.70
CA THR A 394 -5.53 20.85 30.92
C THR A 394 -7.00 21.18 30.68
N GLU A 395 -7.28 22.33 30.06
CA GLU A 395 -8.65 22.76 29.74
C GLU A 395 -9.28 21.86 28.68
N ALA A 396 -8.49 21.38 27.73
CA ALA A 396 -8.95 20.37 26.77
C ALA A 396 -9.15 19.01 27.43
N GLN A 397 -8.68 18.74 28.65
CA GLN A 397 -8.66 17.42 29.28
C GLN A 397 -7.95 16.39 28.38
N THR A 398 -6.73 16.70 27.95
CA THR A 398 -5.88 15.77 27.18
C THR A 398 -4.41 16.04 27.46
N THR A 399 -3.56 15.07 27.14
CA THR A 399 -2.12 15.27 27.00
C THR A 399 -1.76 15.28 25.51
N ARG A 400 -0.47 15.44 25.18
CA ARG A 400 0.03 15.28 23.82
C ARG A 400 -0.11 13.81 23.40
N GLN A 401 -0.77 13.58 22.28
CA GLN A 401 -1.11 12.24 21.79
C GLN A 401 -0.52 11.99 20.40
N LEU A 402 -0.28 13.03 19.60
CA LEU A 402 0.11 12.86 18.19
C LEU A 402 1.40 12.04 18.02
N MET A 403 2.47 12.40 18.75
CA MET A 403 3.73 11.64 18.71
C MET A 403 3.56 10.21 19.22
N ASN A 404 2.74 9.99 20.25
CA ASN A 404 2.44 8.66 20.77
C ASN A 404 1.66 7.81 19.75
N LYS A 405 0.76 8.42 18.97
CA LYS A 405 0.05 7.75 17.87
C LYS A 405 1.01 7.34 16.76
N ILE A 406 1.93 8.23 16.35
CA ILE A 406 2.96 7.94 15.34
C ILE A 406 3.86 6.79 15.81
N ARG A 407 4.39 6.88 17.03
CA ARG A 407 5.20 5.83 17.69
C ARG A 407 4.51 4.48 17.68
N LYS A 408 3.25 4.45 18.09
CA LYS A 408 2.45 3.23 18.14
C LYS A 408 2.23 2.63 16.76
N ARG A 409 2.02 3.48 15.74
CA ARG A 409 1.88 3.05 14.34
C ARG A 409 3.19 2.49 13.80
N GLN A 410 4.32 3.18 14.00
CA GLN A 410 5.66 2.70 13.66
C GLN A 410 5.98 1.35 14.35
N ALA A 411 5.74 1.22 15.66
CA ALA A 411 5.99 -0.01 16.40
C ALA A 411 5.12 -1.19 15.93
N LYS A 412 3.83 -0.94 15.68
CA LYS A 412 2.93 -1.95 15.11
C LYS A 412 3.43 -2.42 13.76
N PHE A 413 3.81 -1.48 12.92
CA PHE A 413 4.27 -1.70 11.57
C PHE A 413 5.59 -2.48 11.52
N VAL A 414 6.63 -1.99 12.20
CA VAL A 414 7.94 -2.66 12.27
C VAL A 414 7.80 -4.09 12.78
N GLY A 415 7.02 -4.31 13.84
CA GLY A 415 6.80 -5.67 14.34
C GLY A 415 5.95 -6.54 13.41
N HIS A 416 5.10 -5.98 12.56
CA HIS A 416 4.42 -6.74 11.49
C HIS A 416 5.41 -7.19 10.43
N VAL A 417 6.32 -6.30 10.03
CA VAL A 417 7.30 -6.52 8.96
C VAL A 417 8.35 -7.52 9.37
N ILE A 418 8.89 -7.39 10.59
CA ILE A 418 9.89 -8.31 11.12
C ILE A 418 9.38 -9.76 11.15
N ARG A 419 8.07 -9.96 11.37
CA ARG A 419 7.46 -11.30 11.45
C ARG A 419 7.03 -11.85 10.09
N ARG A 420 7.04 -11.05 9.02
CA ARG A 420 6.87 -11.54 7.66
C ARG A 420 8.24 -12.02 7.16
N ASN A 421 8.38 -13.31 6.86
CA ASN A 421 9.62 -13.86 6.28
C ASN A 421 9.70 -13.57 4.77
N GLN A 422 9.70 -12.28 4.41
CA GLN A 422 9.64 -11.79 3.03
C GLN A 422 10.75 -10.76 2.78
N LEU A 423 10.83 -10.24 1.55
CA LEU A 423 11.82 -9.26 1.11
C LEU A 423 11.86 -8.01 2.02
N GLU A 424 10.74 -7.62 2.60
CA GLU A 424 10.62 -6.48 3.52
C GLU A 424 11.52 -6.67 4.74
N HIS A 425 11.49 -7.85 5.37
CA HIS A 425 12.37 -8.17 6.49
C HIS A 425 13.85 -8.05 6.11
N LEU A 426 14.21 -8.48 4.89
CA LEU A 426 15.56 -8.38 4.36
C LEU A 426 15.97 -6.93 4.07
N VAL A 427 15.07 -6.08 3.57
CA VAL A 427 15.36 -4.66 3.39
C VAL A 427 15.56 -3.96 4.74
N THR A 428 14.75 -4.31 5.74
CA THR A 428 14.83 -3.74 7.09
C THR A 428 16.10 -4.18 7.83
N THR A 429 16.45 -5.47 7.77
CA THR A 429 17.49 -6.07 8.64
C THR A 429 18.75 -6.52 7.91
N GLY A 430 18.66 -6.76 6.60
CA GLY A 430 19.72 -7.31 5.77
C GLY A 430 20.91 -6.37 5.62
N LYS A 431 22.10 -6.93 5.43
CA LYS A 431 23.34 -6.15 5.26
C LYS A 431 23.40 -5.55 3.86
N PHE A 432 23.89 -4.32 3.77
CA PHE A 432 24.13 -3.64 2.50
C PHE A 432 25.63 -3.66 2.20
N ASP A 433 25.99 -3.91 0.93
CA ASP A 433 27.38 -3.88 0.50
C ASP A 433 27.87 -2.44 0.38
N GLY A 434 28.72 -2.02 1.32
CA GLY A 434 29.29 -0.67 1.33
C GLY A 434 29.92 -0.32 2.69
N LYS A 435 30.55 0.85 2.75
CA LYS A 435 31.12 1.40 3.98
C LYS A 435 30.31 2.61 4.41
N ARG A 436 30.06 2.74 5.71
CA ARG A 436 29.48 3.97 6.26
C ARG A 436 30.39 5.16 5.98
N GLY A 437 29.80 6.29 5.61
CA GLY A 437 30.53 7.54 5.41
C GLY A 437 31.16 8.06 6.71
N ARG A 438 32.17 8.93 6.57
CA ARG A 438 32.78 9.62 7.72
C ARG A 438 31.84 10.72 8.26
N GLY A 439 31.81 10.90 9.58
CA GLY A 439 31.01 11.93 10.26
C GLY A 439 29.77 11.37 11.00
N ARG A 440 28.91 12.27 11.50
CA ARG A 440 27.70 11.88 12.25
C ARG A 440 26.75 11.08 11.34
N PRO A 441 26.37 9.84 11.71
CA PRO A 441 25.34 9.09 11.01
C PRO A 441 24.02 9.87 10.98
N ARG A 442 23.22 9.67 9.92
CA ARG A 442 21.84 10.16 9.94
C ARG A 442 21.07 9.33 10.95
N GLU A 443 20.15 9.99 11.64
CA GLU A 443 19.19 9.31 12.51
C GLU A 443 18.36 8.35 11.66
N LYS A 444 18.05 7.18 12.22
CA LYS A 444 17.28 6.15 11.55
C LYS A 444 15.92 6.00 12.19
N MET A 445 14.94 5.56 11.42
CA MET A 445 13.63 5.27 11.98
C MET A 445 13.73 4.19 13.07
N LEU A 446 14.48 3.11 12.83
CA LEU A 446 14.65 2.02 13.81
C LEU A 446 15.47 2.44 15.03
N ASP A 447 16.48 3.29 14.85
CA ASP A 447 17.30 3.80 15.94
C ASP A 447 16.45 4.73 16.83
N SER A 448 15.71 5.67 16.22
CA SER A 448 14.79 6.56 16.93
C SER A 448 13.69 5.80 17.67
N LEU A 449 13.15 4.73 17.05
CA LEU A 449 12.15 3.88 17.68
C LEU A 449 12.73 3.08 18.87
N ALA A 450 13.97 2.58 18.76
CA ALA A 450 14.65 1.87 19.83
C ALA A 450 14.97 2.79 21.01
N ASP A 451 15.49 3.99 20.73
CA ASP A 451 15.76 5.04 21.72
C ASP A 451 14.47 5.39 22.48
N TRP A 452 13.35 5.55 21.77
CA TRP A 452 12.05 5.83 22.38
C TRP A 452 11.49 4.68 23.23
N MET A 453 11.86 3.44 22.92
CA MET A 453 11.49 2.27 23.72
C MET A 453 12.48 2.00 24.85
N ASN A 454 13.49 2.87 25.04
CA ASN A 454 14.57 2.71 26.00
C ASN A 454 15.33 1.37 25.80
N ILE A 455 15.63 1.05 24.53
CA ILE A 455 16.37 -0.14 24.13
C ILE A 455 17.70 0.31 23.51
N GLU A 456 18.82 -0.11 24.10
CA GLU A 456 20.16 0.32 23.68
C GLU A 456 20.51 -0.06 22.23
N LYS A 457 19.95 -1.18 21.74
CA LYS A 457 20.28 -1.71 20.41
C LYS A 457 19.01 -2.03 19.61
N PRO A 458 18.86 -1.49 18.39
CA PRO A 458 17.77 -1.85 17.48
C PRO A 458 17.68 -3.35 17.20
N SER A 459 18.79 -4.08 17.22
CA SER A 459 18.79 -5.54 17.07
C SER A 459 18.07 -6.27 18.20
N GLU A 460 18.15 -5.76 19.43
CA GLU A 460 17.40 -6.30 20.56
C GLU A 460 15.91 -5.99 20.42
N MET A 461 15.58 -4.79 19.95
CA MET A 461 14.20 -4.40 19.60
C MET A 461 13.63 -5.37 18.56
N ILE A 462 14.38 -5.65 17.49
CA ILE A 462 13.98 -6.59 16.44
C ILE A 462 13.75 -8.00 17.00
N ARG A 463 14.67 -8.49 17.85
CA ARG A 463 14.55 -9.80 18.51
C ARG A 463 13.33 -9.90 19.42
N LYS A 464 12.98 -8.83 20.13
CA LYS A 464 11.76 -8.79 20.96
C LYS A 464 10.49 -8.72 20.12
N MET A 465 10.51 -8.02 18.98
CA MET A 465 9.37 -7.90 18.07
C MET A 465 9.12 -9.16 17.22
N SER A 466 10.08 -10.08 17.12
CA SER A 466 9.91 -11.33 16.37
C SER A 466 8.88 -12.27 17.02
N CYS A 467 8.66 -12.19 18.34
CA CYS A 467 7.60 -12.93 19.01
C CYS A 467 6.35 -12.05 19.24
N ARG A 468 5.16 -12.67 19.20
CA ARG A 468 3.88 -11.95 19.29
C ARG A 468 3.67 -11.26 20.64
N ASP A 469 4.11 -11.88 21.73
CA ASP A 469 3.97 -11.35 23.08
C ASP A 469 4.97 -10.23 23.36
N GLY A 470 6.21 -10.38 22.89
CA GLY A 470 7.20 -9.31 22.91
C GLY A 470 6.72 -8.10 22.11
N TRP A 471 6.22 -8.29 20.89
CA TRP A 471 5.62 -7.22 20.09
C TRP A 471 4.47 -6.50 20.79
N ARG A 472 3.53 -7.25 21.40
CA ARG A 472 2.41 -6.66 22.17
C ARG A 472 2.91 -5.84 23.35
N SER A 473 3.87 -6.36 24.10
CA SER A 473 4.52 -5.64 25.20
C SER A 473 5.16 -4.34 24.72
N MET A 474 5.87 -4.37 23.60
CA MET A 474 6.54 -3.19 23.04
C MET A 474 5.57 -2.12 22.54
N ILE A 475 4.44 -2.51 21.93
CA ILE A 475 3.38 -1.56 21.56
C ILE A 475 2.79 -0.88 22.82
N ALA A 476 2.64 -1.63 23.91
CA ALA A 476 2.16 -1.09 25.18
C ALA A 476 3.18 -0.10 25.77
N HIS A 477 4.47 -0.43 25.75
CA HIS A 477 5.56 0.46 26.18
C HIS A 477 5.66 1.73 25.33
N ALA A 478 5.53 1.63 24.01
CA ALA A 478 5.51 2.78 23.10
C ALA A 478 4.34 3.75 23.37
N SER A 479 3.29 3.27 24.04
CA SER A 479 2.14 4.08 24.45
C SER A 479 2.30 4.74 25.83
N ARG A 480 3.30 4.32 26.64
CA ARG A 480 3.48 4.76 28.03
C ARG A 480 4.51 5.89 28.21
N HIS A 481 5.53 5.99 27.35
CA HIS A 481 6.59 7.02 27.46
C HIS A 481 6.27 8.33 26.73
N GLY A 482 5.07 8.85 26.98
CA GLY A 482 4.62 10.16 26.51
C GLY A 482 4.09 11.06 27.63
N THR A 483 4.48 10.77 28.88
CA THR A 483 4.24 11.62 30.06
C THR A 483 5.38 12.57 30.27
#